data_AF-A0A1W9N1E7-F1
#
_entry.id   AF-A0A1W9N1E7-F1
#
_cell.length_a   1.000
_cell.length_b   1.000
_cell.length_c   1.000
_cell.angle_alpha   90.00
_cell.angle_beta   90.00
_cell.angle_gamma   90.00
#
_symmetry.space_group_name_H-M   'P 1'
#
loop_
_entity.id
_entity.type
_entity.pdbx_description
1 polymer ?
#
loop_
_entity_poly.entity_id
_entity_poly.type
_entity_poly.pdbx_seq_one_letter_code
_entity_poly.pdbx_strand_id
1 'polypeptide(L)'
;MPRIDDYINAKKLSVETLSAMSLKEIAQSAEFETSGDNLLRIPFLNRVYQVSFPDFQFQDETEAAKEVPIQEQVIILHYLIGTRSAPELSKNWIAYREIPGASFYFSAFVKRAVDPLKKVFGQNIAGLVKAAAKLDGKAIDAGNAGFQFKPLPKVPLQVILWEGDEEFPSEANILFNDNAGEILSPEDAAWIAGMLVYRLISVSFQ
;
A
#
# COMPACT_ATOMS: atom_id res chain seq x y z
N MET A 1 4.64 12.14 14.64
CA MET A 1 3.54 11.73 13.74
C MET A 1 3.12 12.98 12.98
N PRO A 2 2.97 12.92 11.65
CA PRO A 2 2.59 14.10 10.87
C PRO A 2 1.25 14.67 11.34
N ARG A 3 1.12 15.99 11.33
CA ARG A 3 -0.13 16.69 11.61
C ARG A 3 -1.04 16.63 10.39
N ILE A 4 -2.33 16.84 10.59
CA ILE A 4 -3.30 16.90 9.48
C ILE A 4 -2.87 17.96 8.44
N ASP A 5 -2.34 19.09 8.89
CA ASP A 5 -1.83 20.15 8.02
C ASP A 5 -0.70 19.68 7.09
N ASP A 6 0.15 18.75 7.55
CA ASP A 6 1.23 18.19 6.74
C ASP A 6 0.66 17.37 5.56
N TYR A 7 -0.40 16.59 5.80
CA TYR A 7 -1.09 15.83 4.76
C TYR A 7 -1.85 16.73 3.78
N ILE A 8 -2.49 17.80 4.27
CA ILE A 8 -3.16 18.78 3.42
C ILE A 8 -2.15 19.44 2.47
N ASN A 9 -0.99 19.84 3.01
CA ASN A 9 0.08 20.43 2.21
C ASN A 9 0.67 19.44 1.20
N ALA A 10 0.93 18.19 1.61
CA ALA A 10 1.41 17.13 0.73
C ALA A 10 0.45 16.85 -0.43
N LYS A 11 -0.87 16.77 -0.15
CA LYS A 11 -1.91 16.66 -1.18
C LYS A 11 -1.84 17.85 -2.12
N LYS A 12 -1.82 19.08 -1.61
CA LYS A 12 -1.79 20.30 -2.42
C LYS A 12 -0.61 20.32 -3.40
N LEU A 13 0.61 20.05 -2.91
CA LEU A 13 1.83 20.03 -3.74
C LEU A 13 1.79 18.93 -4.80
N SER A 14 1.24 17.76 -4.45
CA SER A 14 1.11 16.65 -5.40
C SER A 14 0.10 16.97 -6.51
N VAL A 15 -1.02 17.59 -6.17
CA VAL A 15 -2.03 18.06 -7.14
C VAL A 15 -1.45 19.13 -8.06
N GLU A 16 -0.73 20.12 -7.52
CA GLU A 16 -0.05 21.13 -8.33
C GLU A 16 0.91 20.50 -9.35
N THR A 17 1.67 19.49 -8.91
CA THR A 17 2.59 18.75 -9.78
C THR A 17 1.87 17.97 -10.87
N LEU A 18 0.85 17.18 -10.50
CA LEU A 18 0.14 16.27 -11.42
C LEU A 18 -0.80 17.02 -12.38
N SER A 19 -1.40 18.13 -11.96
CA SER A 19 -2.30 18.94 -12.80
C SER A 19 -1.61 19.59 -14.00
N ALA A 20 -0.28 19.72 -13.96
CA ALA A 20 0.53 20.19 -15.07
C ALA A 20 0.82 19.10 -16.14
N MET A 21 0.35 17.87 -15.94
CA MET A 21 0.58 16.72 -16.82
C MET A 21 -0.69 16.31 -17.57
N SER A 22 -0.58 15.40 -18.54
CA SER A 22 -1.77 14.82 -19.16
C SER A 22 -2.33 13.65 -18.34
N LEU A 23 -3.66 13.56 -18.26
CA LEU A 23 -4.36 12.44 -17.61
C LEU A 23 -3.93 11.09 -18.19
N LYS A 24 -3.74 11.03 -19.51
CA LYS A 24 -3.34 9.81 -20.23
C LYS A 24 -1.96 9.32 -19.82
N GLU A 25 -0.98 10.21 -19.69
CA GLU A 25 0.37 9.85 -19.24
C GLU A 25 0.35 9.36 -17.78
N ILE A 26 -0.41 10.04 -16.92
CA ILE A 26 -0.59 9.61 -15.51
C ILE A 26 -1.16 8.20 -15.48
N ALA A 27 -2.30 7.98 -16.14
CA ALA A 27 -2.99 6.68 -16.18
C ALA A 27 -2.09 5.56 -16.72
N GLN A 28 -1.39 5.83 -17.83
CA GLN A 28 -0.50 4.85 -18.46
C GLN A 28 0.67 4.47 -17.55
N SER A 29 1.33 5.45 -16.92
CA SER A 29 2.47 5.18 -16.04
C SER A 29 2.09 4.37 -14.81
N ALA A 30 0.89 4.62 -14.29
CA ALA A 30 0.36 4.05 -13.06
C ALA A 30 -0.41 2.74 -13.24
N GLU A 31 -0.64 2.32 -14.50
CA GLU A 31 -1.47 1.18 -14.90
C GLU A 31 -2.92 1.29 -14.44
N PHE A 32 -3.50 2.49 -14.56
CA PHE A 32 -4.90 2.76 -14.21
C PHE A 32 -5.78 3.00 -15.43
N GLU A 33 -7.07 2.71 -15.26
CA GLU A 33 -8.09 2.97 -16.25
C GLU A 33 -8.58 4.42 -16.13
N THR A 34 -8.91 5.03 -17.26
CA THR A 34 -9.61 6.32 -17.32
C THR A 34 -11.06 6.12 -17.71
N SER A 35 -11.95 6.92 -17.14
CA SER A 35 -13.33 7.05 -17.60
C SER A 35 -13.50 8.41 -18.25
N GLY A 36 -13.70 8.43 -19.57
CA GLY A 36 -13.67 9.67 -20.34
C GLY A 36 -12.32 10.40 -20.24
N ASP A 37 -12.38 11.73 -20.27
CA ASP A 37 -11.20 12.59 -20.35
C ASP A 37 -10.79 13.23 -19.01
N ASN A 38 -11.51 12.93 -17.92
CA ASN A 38 -11.35 13.64 -16.64
C ASN A 38 -11.46 12.77 -15.38
N LEU A 39 -11.54 11.43 -15.50
CA LEU A 39 -11.63 10.54 -14.33
C LEU A 39 -10.60 9.41 -14.42
N LEU A 40 -9.92 9.17 -13.30
CA LEU A 40 -9.12 7.97 -13.04
C LEU A 40 -9.92 7.00 -12.17
N ARG A 41 -9.85 5.72 -12.49
CA ARG A 41 -10.35 4.64 -11.66
C ARG A 41 -9.18 3.93 -11.00
N ILE A 42 -9.07 4.05 -9.69
CA ILE A 42 -7.90 3.63 -8.91
C ILE A 42 -8.30 2.49 -7.95
N PRO A 43 -7.97 1.23 -8.26
CA PRO A 43 -8.02 0.15 -7.30
C PRO A 43 -6.97 0.39 -6.20
N PHE A 44 -7.40 0.38 -4.94
CA PHE A 44 -6.53 0.53 -3.78
C PHE A 44 -6.98 -0.42 -2.67
N LEU A 45 -6.12 -1.41 -2.36
CA LEU A 45 -6.46 -2.53 -1.49
C LEU A 45 -7.75 -3.25 -1.96
N ASN A 46 -8.84 -3.21 -1.17
CA ASN A 46 -10.12 -3.81 -1.53
C ASN A 46 -11.19 -2.78 -1.93
N ARG A 47 -10.76 -1.58 -2.33
CA ARG A 47 -11.64 -0.48 -2.72
C ARG A 47 -11.27 0.04 -4.09
N VAL A 48 -12.20 0.74 -4.70
CA VAL A 48 -11.95 1.47 -5.94
C VAL A 48 -12.35 2.92 -5.73
N TYR A 49 -11.45 3.82 -6.09
CA TYR A 49 -11.65 5.25 -6.02
C TYR A 49 -11.80 5.84 -7.41
N GLN A 50 -12.79 6.73 -7.56
CA GLN A 50 -12.91 7.62 -8.69
C GLN A 50 -12.21 8.93 -8.33
N VAL A 51 -11.26 9.34 -9.16
CA VAL A 51 -10.44 10.53 -8.92
C VAL A 51 -10.56 11.47 -10.10
N SER A 52 -11.05 12.69 -9.85
CA SER A 52 -11.23 13.70 -10.89
C SER A 52 -9.91 14.33 -11.33
N PHE A 53 -9.84 14.76 -12.58
CA PHE A 53 -8.74 15.53 -13.14
C PHE A 53 -9.27 16.87 -13.66
N PRO A 54 -8.56 18.00 -13.44
CA PRO A 54 -7.20 18.13 -12.89
C PRO A 54 -7.11 18.37 -11.38
N ASP A 55 -8.23 18.35 -10.65
CA ASP A 55 -8.31 18.77 -9.24
C ASP A 55 -8.14 17.64 -8.21
N PHE A 56 -8.11 16.38 -8.65
CA PHE A 56 -7.88 15.18 -7.82
C PHE A 56 -8.78 15.11 -6.58
N GLN A 57 -10.09 15.25 -6.81
CA GLN A 57 -11.10 14.93 -5.80
C GLN A 57 -11.36 13.43 -5.80
N PHE A 58 -11.31 12.83 -4.61
CA PHE A 58 -11.46 11.39 -4.42
C PHE A 58 -12.88 11.08 -3.99
N GLN A 59 -13.50 10.11 -4.67
CA GLN A 59 -14.77 9.53 -4.29
C GLN A 59 -14.64 8.01 -4.20
N ASP A 60 -15.20 7.43 -3.15
CA ASP A 60 -15.29 5.98 -3.01
C ASP A 60 -16.38 5.43 -3.94
N GLU A 61 -16.00 4.56 -4.89
CA GLU A 61 -16.93 3.95 -5.86
C GLU A 61 -17.94 3.03 -5.17
N THR A 62 -17.53 2.41 -4.05
CA THR A 62 -18.36 1.46 -3.30
C THR A 62 -19.27 2.14 -2.28
N GLU A 63 -18.81 3.24 -1.69
CA GLU A 63 -19.50 3.97 -0.62
C GLU A 63 -19.42 5.49 -0.86
N ALA A 64 -20.15 6.02 -1.84
CA ALA A 64 -20.04 7.42 -2.27
C ALA A 64 -20.19 8.49 -1.17
N ALA A 65 -20.87 8.17 -0.06
CA ALA A 65 -21.05 9.07 1.09
C ALA A 65 -19.85 9.07 2.07
N LYS A 66 -18.89 8.15 1.88
CA LYS A 66 -17.75 8.00 2.76
C LYS A 66 -16.57 8.80 2.25
N GLU A 67 -16.04 9.66 3.11
CA GLU A 67 -14.83 10.41 2.82
C GLU A 67 -13.63 9.48 2.69
N VAL A 68 -12.84 9.65 1.63
CA VAL A 68 -11.58 8.93 1.45
C VAL A 68 -10.55 9.54 2.41
N PRO A 69 -9.90 8.76 3.30
CA PRO A 69 -8.94 9.31 4.25
C PRO A 69 -7.80 10.06 3.56
N ILE A 70 -7.44 11.24 4.08
CA ILE A 70 -6.41 12.10 3.46
C ILE A 70 -5.06 11.38 3.26
N GLN A 71 -4.70 10.46 4.16
CA GLN A 71 -3.48 9.67 4.04
C GLN A 71 -3.51 8.73 2.84
N GLU A 72 -4.66 8.12 2.53
CA GLU A 72 -4.81 7.28 1.33
C GLU A 72 -4.71 8.13 0.07
N GLN A 73 -5.33 9.32 0.07
CA GLN A 73 -5.23 10.26 -1.04
C GLN A 73 -3.76 10.66 -1.30
N VAL A 74 -3.02 11.03 -0.26
CA VAL A 74 -1.60 11.42 -0.37
C VAL A 74 -0.74 10.27 -0.91
N ILE A 75 -0.89 9.06 -0.38
CA ILE A 75 -0.12 7.89 -0.86
C ILE A 75 -0.40 7.59 -2.33
N ILE A 76 -1.67 7.67 -2.74
CA ILE A 76 -2.05 7.46 -4.14
C ILE A 76 -1.43 8.54 -5.03
N LEU A 77 -1.49 9.81 -4.62
CA LEU A 77 -0.90 10.92 -5.38
C LEU A 77 0.64 10.79 -5.48
N HIS A 78 1.32 10.43 -4.39
CA HIS A 78 2.76 10.15 -4.41
C HIS A 78 3.10 8.99 -5.33
N TYR A 79 2.30 7.91 -5.31
CA TYR A 79 2.43 6.80 -6.25
C TYR A 79 2.31 7.27 -7.71
N LEU A 80 1.28 8.06 -8.05
CA LEU A 80 1.11 8.60 -9.41
C LEU A 80 2.31 9.43 -9.88
N ILE A 81 2.97 10.15 -8.96
CA ILE A 81 4.20 10.89 -9.27
C ILE A 81 5.37 9.92 -9.47
N GLY A 82 5.57 8.98 -8.54
CA GLY A 82 6.72 8.07 -8.52
C GLY A 82 6.73 7.05 -9.67
N THR A 83 5.56 6.61 -10.16
CA THR A 83 5.47 5.62 -11.24
C THR A 83 5.99 6.13 -12.59
N ARG A 84 6.21 7.43 -12.75
CA ARG A 84 6.64 8.03 -14.01
C ARG A 84 8.09 7.69 -14.37
N SER A 85 8.94 7.49 -13.38
CA SER A 85 10.37 7.19 -13.55
C SER A 85 10.79 5.85 -12.97
N ALA A 86 9.87 5.14 -12.31
CA ALA A 86 10.18 3.89 -11.67
C ALA A 86 10.49 2.77 -12.68
N PRO A 87 11.47 1.90 -12.39
CA PRO A 87 11.72 0.73 -13.20
C PRO A 87 10.54 -0.24 -13.14
N GLU A 88 10.44 -1.06 -14.19
CA GLU A 88 9.48 -2.16 -14.25
C GLU A 88 9.70 -3.15 -13.11
N LEU A 89 8.63 -3.85 -12.72
CA LEU A 89 8.69 -4.85 -11.67
C LEU A 89 9.72 -5.93 -12.01
N SER A 90 10.54 -6.29 -11.04
CA SER A 90 11.48 -7.40 -11.14
C SER A 90 10.98 -8.63 -10.36
N LYS A 91 11.76 -9.71 -10.36
CA LYS A 91 11.52 -10.87 -9.49
C LYS A 91 12.21 -10.76 -8.13
N ASN A 92 12.90 -9.65 -7.87
CA ASN A 92 13.63 -9.43 -6.63
C ASN A 92 12.71 -8.83 -5.58
N TRP A 93 12.95 -9.26 -4.35
CA TRP A 93 12.22 -8.81 -3.17
C TRP A 93 13.22 -8.33 -2.14
N ILE A 94 12.96 -7.18 -1.56
CA ILE A 94 13.81 -6.53 -0.58
C ILE A 94 13.05 -6.36 0.73
N ALA A 95 13.75 -6.48 1.84
CA ALA A 95 13.22 -6.09 3.14
C ALA A 95 13.09 -4.56 3.21
N TYR A 96 12.18 -4.07 4.05
CA TYR A 96 11.97 -2.62 4.20
C TYR A 96 13.26 -1.83 4.49
N ARG A 97 14.20 -2.40 5.27
CA ARG A 97 15.48 -1.73 5.60
C ARG A 97 16.39 -1.48 4.40
N GLU A 98 16.20 -2.22 3.32
CA GLU A 98 17.01 -2.12 2.11
C GLU A 98 16.52 -0.98 1.20
N ILE A 99 15.32 -0.45 1.44
CA ILE A 99 14.85 0.77 0.77
C ILE A 99 15.76 1.94 1.20
N PRO A 100 16.33 2.72 0.26
CA PRO A 100 17.19 3.85 0.59
C PRO A 100 16.54 4.83 1.59
N GLY A 101 17.22 5.10 2.71
CA GLY A 101 16.71 5.99 3.77
C GLY A 101 15.73 5.35 4.75
N ALA A 102 15.35 4.08 4.58
CA ALA A 102 14.37 3.42 5.45
C ALA A 102 14.84 3.17 6.89
N SER A 103 16.15 3.21 7.15
CA SER A 103 16.71 3.10 8.51
C SER A 103 16.11 4.11 9.49
N PHE A 104 15.76 5.33 9.03
CA PHE A 104 15.13 6.36 9.88
C PHE A 104 13.68 6.02 10.27
N TYR A 105 12.99 5.23 9.45
CA TYR A 105 11.58 4.91 9.60
C TYR A 105 11.33 3.47 10.06
N PHE A 106 12.37 2.63 10.16
CA PHE A 106 12.23 1.21 10.45
C PHE A 106 11.44 0.92 11.73
N SER A 107 11.71 1.65 12.82
CA SER A 107 10.99 1.46 14.08
C SER A 107 9.51 1.79 13.96
N ALA A 108 9.16 2.79 13.14
CA ALA A 108 7.78 3.16 12.84
C ALA A 108 7.11 2.15 11.92
N PHE A 109 7.84 1.59 10.95
CA PHE A 109 7.38 0.50 10.09
C PHE A 109 7.04 -0.75 10.90
N VAL A 110 7.94 -1.20 11.77
CA VAL A 110 7.71 -2.38 12.64
C VAL A 110 6.46 -2.20 13.47
N LYS A 111 6.34 -1.08 14.20
CA LYS A 111 5.17 -0.80 15.05
C LYS A 111 3.86 -0.68 14.27
N ARG A 112 3.92 -0.23 13.01
CA ARG A 112 2.74 0.02 12.19
C ARG A 112 2.26 -1.19 11.43
N ALA A 113 3.16 -2.06 10.99
CA ALA A 113 2.84 -3.16 10.08
C ALA A 113 3.22 -4.52 10.66
N VAL A 114 4.45 -4.70 11.12
CA VAL A 114 4.95 -6.01 11.57
C VAL A 114 4.33 -6.42 12.92
N ASP A 115 4.34 -5.54 13.92
CA ASP A 115 3.81 -5.85 15.26
C ASP A 115 2.30 -6.14 15.23
N PRO A 116 1.44 -5.36 14.55
CA PRO A 116 0.02 -5.67 14.48
C PRO A 116 -0.27 -6.97 13.73
N LEU A 117 0.49 -7.27 12.66
CA LEU A 117 0.37 -8.53 11.93
C LEU A 117 0.67 -9.72 12.84
N LYS A 118 1.81 -9.69 13.54
CA LYS A 118 2.20 -10.73 14.51
C LYS A 118 1.17 -10.87 15.62
N LYS A 119 0.73 -9.74 16.19
CA LYS A 119 -0.22 -9.73 17.31
C LYS A 119 -1.55 -10.39 16.98
N VAL A 120 -2.07 -10.18 15.77
CA VAL A 120 -3.40 -10.70 15.38
C VAL A 120 -3.32 -12.10 14.78
N PHE A 121 -2.28 -12.39 14.00
CA PHE A 121 -2.21 -13.61 13.21
C PHE A 121 -1.13 -14.60 13.64
N GLY A 122 -0.18 -14.22 14.49
CA GLY A 122 1.00 -15.04 14.83
C GLY A 122 0.72 -16.39 15.50
N GLN A 123 -0.52 -16.60 15.97
CA GLN A 123 -1.04 -17.86 16.52
C GLN A 123 -2.37 -18.25 15.83
N ASN A 124 -2.64 -17.66 14.66
CA ASN A 124 -3.89 -17.78 13.92
C ASN A 124 -3.63 -17.72 12.41
N ILE A 125 -2.84 -18.68 11.92
CA ILE A 125 -2.55 -18.83 10.49
C ILE A 125 -3.83 -18.93 9.67
N ALA A 126 -4.82 -19.70 10.13
CA ALA A 126 -6.10 -19.86 9.44
C ALA A 126 -6.84 -18.51 9.26
N GLY A 127 -6.74 -17.62 10.24
CA GLY A 127 -7.28 -16.25 10.16
C GLY A 127 -6.59 -15.43 9.07
N LEU A 128 -5.27 -15.50 8.97
CA LEU A 128 -4.51 -14.82 7.91
C LEU A 128 -4.88 -15.37 6.53
N VAL A 129 -4.98 -16.69 6.36
CA VAL A 129 -5.37 -17.33 5.09
C VAL A 129 -6.74 -16.82 4.62
N LYS A 130 -7.73 -16.80 5.51
CA LYS A 130 -9.08 -16.29 5.20
C LYS A 130 -9.07 -14.80 4.85
N ALA A 131 -8.33 -13.99 5.60
CA ALA A 131 -8.22 -12.56 5.35
C ALA A 131 -7.52 -12.26 4.02
N ALA A 132 -6.43 -12.98 3.72
CA ALA A 132 -5.69 -12.83 2.48
C ALA A 132 -6.56 -13.15 1.26
N ALA A 133 -7.36 -14.21 1.32
CA ALA A 133 -8.29 -14.58 0.25
C ALA A 133 -9.33 -13.47 -0.04
N LYS A 134 -9.80 -12.75 0.99
CA LYS A 134 -10.74 -11.62 0.83
C LYS A 134 -10.10 -10.36 0.23
N LEU A 135 -8.77 -10.24 0.25
CA LEU A 135 -8.02 -9.13 -0.34
C LEU A 135 -7.25 -9.56 -1.58
N ASP A 136 -7.69 -10.62 -2.25
CA ASP A 136 -7.08 -11.18 -3.47
C ASP A 136 -5.59 -11.55 -3.33
N GLY A 137 -5.14 -11.80 -2.11
CA GLY A 137 -3.79 -12.24 -1.80
C GLY A 137 -3.46 -13.56 -2.49
N LYS A 138 -2.30 -13.61 -3.15
CA LYS A 138 -1.80 -14.82 -3.81
C LYS A 138 -0.84 -15.55 -2.90
N ALA A 139 -1.12 -16.81 -2.59
CA ALA A 139 -0.23 -17.61 -1.76
C ALA A 139 1.17 -17.71 -2.38
N ILE A 140 2.19 -17.65 -1.52
CA ILE A 140 3.59 -17.89 -1.87
C ILE A 140 4.15 -18.96 -0.94
N ASP A 141 5.17 -19.68 -1.42
CA ASP A 141 5.85 -20.72 -0.64
C ASP A 141 6.92 -20.10 0.28
N ALA A 142 6.46 -19.48 1.37
CA ALA A 142 7.32 -18.86 2.39
C ALA A 142 6.65 -18.82 3.76
N GLY A 143 7.41 -19.16 4.82
CA GLY A 143 6.91 -19.22 6.19
C GLY A 143 5.85 -20.30 6.42
N ASN A 144 5.12 -20.21 7.53
CA ASN A 144 3.92 -21.02 7.75
C ASN A 144 2.74 -20.48 6.92
N ALA A 145 2.73 -19.16 6.65
CA ALA A 145 1.82 -18.54 5.72
C ALA A 145 2.47 -17.36 5.00
N GLY A 146 2.46 -17.40 3.67
CA GLY A 146 3.00 -16.36 2.81
C GLY A 146 1.97 -15.91 1.79
N PHE A 147 1.82 -14.60 1.60
CA PHE A 147 0.93 -14.03 0.60
C PHE A 147 1.54 -12.80 -0.10
N GLN A 148 1.39 -12.73 -1.41
CA GLN A 148 1.65 -11.54 -2.20
C GLN A 148 0.36 -10.75 -2.44
N PHE A 149 0.42 -9.45 -2.21
CA PHE A 149 -0.65 -8.49 -2.47
C PHE A 149 -0.19 -7.43 -3.46
N LYS A 150 -1.16 -6.79 -4.12
CA LYS A 150 -0.94 -5.60 -4.95
C LYS A 150 -1.81 -4.44 -4.45
N PRO A 151 -1.43 -3.75 -3.35
CA PRO A 151 -2.13 -2.55 -2.92
C PRO A 151 -2.25 -1.49 -4.02
N LEU A 152 -1.20 -1.40 -4.85
CA LEU A 152 -1.12 -0.62 -6.09
C LEU A 152 -0.41 -1.47 -7.15
N PRO A 153 -0.68 -1.29 -8.46
CA PRO A 153 -0.16 -2.15 -9.53
C PRO A 153 1.37 -2.34 -9.50
N LYS A 154 2.12 -1.25 -9.35
CA LYS A 154 3.59 -1.23 -9.33
C LYS A 154 4.22 -1.30 -7.94
N VAL A 155 3.45 -1.52 -6.88
CA VAL A 155 3.95 -1.69 -5.50
C VAL A 155 3.39 -2.98 -4.90
N PRO A 156 3.81 -4.16 -5.38
CA PRO A 156 3.41 -5.41 -4.76
C PRO A 156 4.18 -5.62 -3.45
N LEU A 157 3.52 -6.23 -2.48
CA LEU A 157 4.08 -6.56 -1.16
C LEU A 157 3.95 -8.05 -0.89
N GLN A 158 4.93 -8.66 -0.23
CA GLN A 158 4.81 -10.01 0.30
C GLN A 158 4.75 -9.97 1.82
N VAL A 159 3.71 -10.58 2.38
CA VAL A 159 3.54 -10.78 3.82
C VAL A 159 3.90 -12.22 4.13
N ILE A 160 4.86 -12.43 5.03
CA ILE A 160 5.31 -13.76 5.45
C ILE A 160 5.18 -13.84 6.97
N LEU A 161 4.57 -14.92 7.44
CA LEU A 161 4.32 -15.17 8.85
C LEU A 161 4.84 -16.57 9.23
N TRP A 162 5.61 -16.61 10.30
CA TRP A 162 6.01 -17.82 11.02
C TRP A 162 5.20 -17.89 12.31
N GLU A 163 4.46 -18.97 12.48
CA GLU A 163 3.70 -19.25 13.69
C GLU A 163 4.67 -19.48 14.85
N GLY A 164 4.38 -18.90 16.00
CA GLY A 164 5.18 -19.14 17.20
C GLY A 164 4.80 -20.46 17.86
N ASP A 165 5.70 -21.00 18.67
CA ASP A 165 5.44 -22.18 19.49
C ASP A 165 5.77 -21.88 20.97
N GLU A 166 5.89 -22.94 21.78
CA GLU A 166 6.20 -22.81 23.21
C GLU A 166 7.62 -22.27 23.48
N GLU A 167 8.54 -22.42 22.52
CA GLU A 167 9.94 -22.05 22.65
C GLU A 167 10.27 -20.71 21.97
N PHE A 168 9.58 -20.38 20.87
CA PHE A 168 9.83 -19.20 20.05
C PHE A 168 8.58 -18.36 19.79
N PRO A 169 8.64 -17.02 19.95
CA PRO A 169 7.54 -16.15 19.57
C PRO A 169 7.30 -16.19 18.06
N SER A 170 6.07 -15.89 17.63
CA SER A 170 5.75 -15.74 16.21
C SER A 170 6.65 -14.67 15.58
N GLU A 171 6.98 -14.83 14.30
CA GLU A 171 7.75 -13.85 13.54
C GLU A 171 7.06 -13.49 12.23
N ALA A 172 7.30 -12.27 11.74
CA ALA A 172 6.73 -11.85 10.47
C ALA A 172 7.67 -10.91 9.72
N ASN A 173 7.56 -10.94 8.39
CA ASN A 173 8.28 -10.03 7.52
C ASN A 173 7.36 -9.51 6.42
N ILE A 174 7.61 -8.28 5.98
CA ILE A 174 6.93 -7.68 4.82
C ILE A 174 8.00 -7.25 3.83
N LEU A 175 8.01 -7.89 2.67
CA LEU A 175 8.93 -7.60 1.58
C LEU A 175 8.26 -6.72 0.53
N PHE A 176 9.09 -5.93 -0.14
CA PHE A 176 8.71 -5.03 -1.22
C PHE A 176 9.41 -5.48 -2.50
N ASN A 177 8.84 -5.19 -3.67
CA ASN A 177 9.62 -5.27 -4.89
C ASN A 177 10.78 -4.27 -4.84
N ASP A 178 11.89 -4.58 -5.49
CA ASP A 178 13.09 -3.72 -5.46
C ASP A 178 12.86 -2.34 -6.10
N ASN A 179 11.85 -2.18 -6.95
CA ASN A 179 11.45 -0.88 -7.49
C ASN A 179 10.73 0.04 -6.48
N ALA A 180 10.29 -0.45 -5.32
CA ALA A 180 9.41 0.29 -4.44
C ALA A 180 10.03 1.58 -3.91
N GLY A 181 11.36 1.60 -3.70
CA GLY A 181 12.10 2.78 -3.26
C GLY A 181 12.21 3.89 -4.30
N GLU A 182 11.98 3.59 -5.58
CA GLU A 182 11.93 4.58 -6.67
C GLU A 182 10.53 5.19 -6.82
N ILE A 183 9.50 4.52 -6.27
CA ILE A 183 8.10 4.96 -6.35
C ILE A 183 7.67 5.69 -5.07
N LEU A 184 8.03 5.14 -3.92
CA LEU A 184 7.55 5.58 -2.61
C LEU A 184 8.70 6.04 -1.73
N SER A 185 8.43 7.10 -0.97
CA SER A 185 9.30 7.42 0.17
C SER A 185 9.27 6.27 1.18
N PRO A 186 10.31 6.10 2.02
CA PRO A 186 10.26 5.10 3.08
C PRO A 186 9.07 5.30 4.02
N GLU A 187 8.65 6.54 4.28
CA GLU A 187 7.46 6.81 5.08
C GLU A 187 6.19 6.26 4.42
N ASP A 188 5.99 6.53 3.11
CA ASP A 188 4.84 6.02 2.37
C ASP A 188 4.86 4.49 2.27
N ALA A 189 6.04 3.89 2.07
CA ALA A 189 6.22 2.44 2.09
C ALA A 189 5.84 1.83 3.44
N ALA A 190 6.12 2.51 4.55
CA ALA A 190 5.68 2.06 5.87
C ALA A 190 4.16 2.22 6.06
N TRP A 191 3.58 3.28 5.53
CA TRP A 191 2.13 3.51 5.57
C TRP A 191 1.36 2.47 4.75
N ILE A 192 1.77 2.20 3.51
CA ILE A 192 1.06 1.26 2.64
C ILE A 192 1.10 -0.17 3.21
N ALA A 193 2.24 -0.60 3.78
CA ALA A 193 2.35 -1.88 4.48
C ALA A 193 1.43 -1.92 5.72
N GLY A 194 1.37 -0.83 6.48
CA GLY A 194 0.44 -0.68 7.59
C GLY A 194 -1.02 -0.80 7.17
N MET A 195 -1.42 -0.05 6.13
CA MET A 195 -2.79 -0.06 5.60
C MET A 195 -3.20 -1.46 5.13
N LEU A 196 -2.29 -2.19 4.46
CA LEU A 196 -2.52 -3.59 4.09
C LEU A 196 -2.78 -4.46 5.33
N VAL A 197 -1.92 -4.38 6.35
CA VAL A 197 -2.05 -5.17 7.58
C VAL A 197 -3.34 -4.85 8.32
N TYR A 198 -3.68 -3.58 8.54
CA TYR A 198 -4.92 -3.20 9.19
C TYR A 198 -6.15 -3.59 8.37
N ARG A 199 -6.05 -3.62 7.04
CA ARG A 199 -7.12 -4.13 6.19
C ARG A 199 -7.29 -5.64 6.35
N LEU A 200 -6.21 -6.41 6.38
CA LEU A 200 -6.25 -7.86 6.67
C LEU A 200 -6.93 -8.12 8.03
N ILE A 201 -6.54 -7.37 9.06
CA ILE A 201 -7.14 -7.45 10.40
C ILE A 201 -8.65 -7.12 10.34
N SER A 202 -9.03 -6.05 9.63
CA SER A 202 -10.43 -5.64 9.54
C SER A 202 -11.32 -6.70 8.88
N VAL A 203 -10.84 -7.35 7.81
CA VAL A 203 -11.63 -8.35 7.08
C VAL A 203 -11.58 -9.74 7.74
N SER A 204 -10.65 -9.99 8.67
CA SER A 204 -10.60 -11.25 9.42
C SER A 204 -11.73 -11.41 10.46
N PHE A 205 -12.36 -10.30 10.86
CA PHE A 205 -13.50 -10.29 11.79
C PHE A 205 -14.87 -10.35 11.11
N GLN A 206 -14.91 -10.32 9.78
CA GLN A 206 -16.13 -10.43 8.98
C GLN A 206 -16.37 -11.88 8.56
#